data_AF-V6IWX3-F1
#
_entry.id   AF-V6IWX3-F1
#
_cell.length_a   1.000
_cell.length_b   1.000
_cell.length_c   1.000
_cell.angle_alpha   90.00
_cell.angle_beta   90.00
_cell.angle_gamma   90.00
#
_symmetry.space_group_name_H-M   'P 1'
#
loop_
_entity.id
_entity.type
_entity.pdbx_description
1 polymer ?
#
loop_
_entity_poly.entity_id
_entity_poly.type
_entity_poly.pdbx_seq_one_letter_code
_entity_poly.pdbx_strand_id
1 'polypeptide(L)'
;MNLAKLYEAQAKLDADIIEKKGLQGRNLLPNKILALNVELGELAQEVQGEWKYWKEHTTRDDKRVLDEFVDCLHFALSIGLTNEKVNIVESISMTEVDDGTNDSFVEILNEVYFSANFYDSSFTYSLLMTNLFVLGHRIGFTNDQIEAQYFKKNAVNFKRQEADY
;
A
#
# COMPACT_ATOMS: atom_id res chain seq x y z
N MET A 1 -6.00 -13.67 2.21
CA MET A 1 -6.48 -12.66 1.23
C MET A 1 -6.12 -13.08 -0.18
N ASN A 2 -6.99 -12.78 -1.15
CA ASN A 2 -6.76 -13.06 -2.58
C ASN A 2 -6.37 -11.76 -3.31
N LEU A 3 -5.08 -11.61 -3.66
CA LEU A 3 -4.56 -10.40 -4.30
C LEU A 3 -5.13 -10.17 -5.70
N ALA A 4 -5.50 -11.23 -6.44
CA ALA A 4 -6.09 -11.09 -7.77
C ALA A 4 -7.39 -10.26 -7.74
N LYS A 5 -8.20 -10.41 -6.68
CA LYS A 5 -9.42 -9.60 -6.50
C LYS A 5 -9.11 -8.12 -6.26
N LEU A 6 -8.05 -7.85 -5.50
CA LEU A 6 -7.63 -6.48 -5.21
C LEU A 6 -7.08 -5.81 -6.48
N TYR A 7 -6.26 -6.51 -7.27
CA TYR A 7 -5.80 -6.00 -8.56
C TYR A 7 -6.94 -5.73 -9.54
N GLU A 8 -7.93 -6.63 -9.63
CA GLU A 8 -9.10 -6.42 -10.48
C GLU A 8 -9.86 -5.15 -10.08
N ALA A 9 -10.08 -4.95 -8.78
CA ALA A 9 -10.74 -3.76 -8.26
C ALA A 9 -9.91 -2.48 -8.46
N GLN A 10 -8.59 -2.56 -8.30
CA GLN A 10 -7.69 -1.44 -8.54
C GLN A 10 -7.65 -1.08 -10.03
N ALA A 11 -7.62 -2.06 -10.93
CA ALA A 11 -7.60 -1.83 -12.36
C ALA A 11 -8.86 -1.10 -12.84
N LYS A 12 -10.03 -1.45 -12.29
CA LYS A 12 -11.29 -0.74 -12.56
C LYS A 12 -11.23 0.70 -12.07
N LEU A 13 -10.71 0.94 -10.86
CA LEU A 13 -10.59 2.29 -10.29
C LEU A 13 -9.61 3.15 -11.08
N ASP A 14 -8.44 2.62 -11.42
CA ASP A 14 -7.43 3.30 -12.23
C ASP A 14 -7.98 3.67 -13.62
N ALA A 15 -8.70 2.76 -14.27
CA ALA A 15 -9.31 3.01 -15.58
C ALA A 15 -10.37 4.13 -15.51
N ASP A 16 -11.24 4.11 -14.50
CA ASP A 16 -12.26 5.16 -14.28
C ASP A 16 -11.63 6.54 -14.06
N ILE A 17 -10.57 6.62 -13.26
CA ILE A 17 -9.82 7.87 -13.02
C ILE A 17 -9.16 8.36 -14.32
N ILE A 18 -8.48 7.47 -15.05
CA ILE A 18 -7.80 7.83 -16.30
C ILE A 18 -8.80 8.35 -17.34
N GLU A 19 -9.96 7.70 -17.45
CA GLU A 19 -11.02 8.09 -18.38
C GLU A 19 -11.60 9.45 -18.01
N LYS A 20 -12.08 9.61 -16.78
CA LYS A 20 -12.74 10.83 -16.30
C LYS A 20 -11.82 12.05 -16.32
N LYS A 21 -10.54 11.86 -15.99
CA LYS A 21 -9.56 12.97 -15.91
C LYS A 21 -8.80 13.19 -17.22
N GLY A 22 -9.09 12.43 -18.29
CA GLY A 22 -8.45 12.62 -19.60
C GLY A 22 -6.94 12.35 -19.59
N LEU A 23 -6.51 11.32 -18.85
CA LEU A 23 -5.09 11.01 -18.61
C LEU A 23 -4.54 9.90 -19.52
N GLN A 24 -5.29 9.50 -20.56
CA GLN A 24 -4.89 8.43 -21.47
C GLN A 24 -3.52 8.70 -22.09
N GLY A 25 -2.66 7.67 -22.13
CA GLY A 25 -1.31 7.75 -22.70
C GLY A 25 -0.30 8.56 -21.89
N ARG A 26 -0.68 9.12 -20.72
CA ARG A 26 0.28 9.78 -19.82
C ARG A 26 1.03 8.74 -18.99
N ASN A 27 2.33 8.94 -18.84
CA ASN A 27 3.11 8.19 -17.86
C ASN A 27 2.82 8.72 -16.44
N LEU A 28 1.94 8.03 -15.71
CA LEU A 28 1.57 8.36 -14.33
C LEU A 28 2.41 7.62 -13.28
N LEU A 29 3.35 6.77 -13.71
CA LEU A 29 4.14 5.95 -12.80
C LEU A 29 4.93 6.79 -11.78
N PRO A 30 5.64 7.88 -12.15
CA PRO A 30 6.29 8.76 -11.18
C PRO A 30 5.32 9.33 -10.13
N ASN A 31 4.10 9.68 -10.54
CA ASN A 31 3.08 10.20 -9.64
C ASN A 31 2.59 9.14 -8.66
N LYS A 32 2.42 7.90 -9.10
CA LYS A 32 1.99 6.78 -8.25
C LYS A 32 3.04 6.43 -7.19
N ILE A 33 4.32 6.46 -7.54
CA ILE A 33 5.43 6.24 -6.59
C ILE A 33 5.45 7.37 -5.56
N LEU A 34 5.36 8.62 -6.01
CA LEU A 34 5.35 9.76 -5.10
C LEU A 34 4.16 9.66 -4.15
N ALA A 35 2.98 9.32 -4.66
CA ALA A 35 1.80 9.11 -3.83
C ALA A 35 2.03 8.01 -2.79
N LEU A 36 2.54 6.84 -3.18
CA LEU A 36 2.93 5.78 -2.23
C LEU A 36 3.88 6.30 -1.14
N ASN A 37 4.91 7.05 -1.52
CA ASN A 37 5.87 7.60 -0.55
C ASN A 37 5.21 8.59 0.44
N VAL A 38 4.25 9.38 -0.04
CA VAL A 38 3.45 10.30 0.80
C VAL A 38 2.59 9.51 1.77
N GLU A 39 1.82 8.52 1.28
CA GLU A 39 0.96 7.68 2.13
C GLU A 39 1.78 6.90 3.17
N LEU A 40 2.97 6.42 2.83
CA LEU A 40 3.89 5.79 3.80
C LEU A 40 4.31 6.76 4.91
N GLY A 41 4.48 8.04 4.57
CA GLY A 41 4.76 9.09 5.54
C GLY A 41 3.55 9.39 6.45
N GLU A 42 2.34 9.38 5.89
CA GLU A 42 1.09 9.51 6.64
C GLU A 42 0.89 8.32 7.58
N LEU A 43 1.08 7.09 7.10
CA LEU A 43 1.08 5.88 7.91
C LEU A 43 2.09 5.98 9.06
N ALA A 44 3.34 6.35 8.77
CA ALA A 44 4.39 6.51 9.78
C ALA A 44 4.03 7.55 10.84
N GLN A 45 3.33 8.62 10.46
CA GLN A 45 2.85 9.62 11.39
C GLN A 45 1.76 9.07 12.33
N GLU A 46 0.88 8.20 11.85
CA GLU A 46 -0.18 7.58 12.67
C GLU A 46 0.37 6.53 13.65
N VAL A 47 1.53 5.91 13.34
CA VAL A 47 2.27 5.02 14.26
C VAL A 47 3.47 5.71 14.91
N GLN A 48 3.39 7.02 15.16
CA GLN A 48 4.47 7.83 15.71
C GLN A 48 5.15 7.30 17.00
N GLY A 49 4.50 6.43 17.77
CA GLY A 49 5.09 5.79 18.95
C GLY A 49 6.29 4.90 18.62
N GLU A 50 6.38 4.40 17.39
CA GLU A 50 7.45 3.51 16.93
C GLU A 50 8.79 4.24 16.68
N TRP A 51 8.77 5.56 16.49
CA TRP A 51 9.98 6.31 16.09
C TRP A 51 10.18 7.67 16.77
N LYS A 52 9.13 8.30 17.32
CA LYS A 52 9.28 9.57 18.07
C LYS A 52 9.80 9.31 19.47
N TYR A 53 11.06 8.88 19.57
CA TYR A 53 11.74 8.53 20.83
C TYR A 53 11.82 9.67 21.86
N TRP A 54 11.62 10.92 21.43
CA TRP A 54 11.60 12.11 22.31
C TRP A 54 10.21 12.45 22.87
N LYS A 55 9.16 11.70 22.52
CA LYS A 55 7.82 11.87 23.10
C LYS A 55 7.61 10.86 24.22
N GLU A 56 7.17 11.34 25.38
CA GLU A 56 6.84 10.49 26.53
C GLU A 56 5.51 9.73 26.33
N HIS A 57 4.57 10.31 25.57
CA HIS A 57 3.26 9.72 25.28
C HIS A 57 2.89 9.90 23.81
N THR A 58 2.33 8.85 23.23
CA THR A 58 1.75 8.90 21.89
C THR A 58 0.35 8.28 21.90
N THR A 59 -0.52 8.78 21.04
CA THR A 59 -1.85 8.21 20.78
C THR A 59 -1.82 7.52 19.42
N ARG A 60 -2.45 6.36 19.34
CA ARG A 60 -2.62 5.58 18.12
C ARG A 60 -4.11 5.31 17.91
N ASP A 61 -4.60 5.64 16.72
CA ASP A 61 -5.95 5.26 16.28
C ASP A 61 -5.82 4.15 15.23
N ASP A 62 -6.05 2.91 15.64
CA ASP A 62 -5.89 1.74 14.76
C ASP A 62 -6.77 1.81 13.50
N LYS A 63 -7.91 2.50 13.55
CA LYS A 63 -8.75 2.67 12.36
C LYS A 63 -8.05 3.56 11.34
N ARG A 64 -7.46 4.65 11.82
CA ARG A 64 -6.73 5.58 10.96
C ARG A 64 -5.45 4.96 10.43
N VAL A 65 -4.69 4.26 11.27
CA VAL A 65 -3.49 3.52 10.82
C VAL A 65 -3.85 2.51 9.72
N LEU A 66 -4.96 1.77 9.85
CA LEU A 66 -5.40 0.85 8.82
C LEU A 66 -5.85 1.58 7.55
N ASP A 67 -6.51 2.73 7.69
CA ASP A 67 -6.92 3.58 6.56
C ASP A 67 -5.71 4.09 5.75
N GLU A 68 -4.64 4.55 6.40
CA GLU A 68 -3.42 4.99 5.69
C GLU A 68 -2.65 3.79 5.10
N PHE A 69 -2.62 2.65 5.80
CA PHE A 69 -2.00 1.44 5.28
C PHE A 69 -2.65 0.96 3.99
N VAL A 70 -4.00 0.97 3.90
CA VAL A 70 -4.68 0.59 2.67
C VAL A 70 -4.51 1.61 1.55
N ASP A 71 -4.25 2.89 1.86
CA ASP A 71 -3.88 3.89 0.86
C ASP A 71 -2.49 3.59 0.26
N CYS A 72 -1.52 3.17 1.07
CA CYS A 72 -0.26 2.61 0.56
C CYS A 72 -0.51 1.40 -0.36
N LEU A 73 -1.37 0.46 0.06
CA LEU A 73 -1.69 -0.73 -0.73
C LEU A 73 -2.36 -0.39 -2.07
N HIS A 74 -3.26 0.60 -2.11
CA HIS A 74 -3.86 1.10 -3.35
C HIS A 74 -2.80 1.51 -4.37
N PHE A 75 -1.81 2.32 -3.95
CA PHE A 75 -0.74 2.75 -4.84
C PHE A 75 0.23 1.64 -5.21
N ALA A 76 0.58 0.73 -4.28
CA ALA A 76 1.43 -0.41 -4.58
C ALA A 76 0.81 -1.34 -5.64
N LEU A 77 -0.49 -1.62 -5.56
CA LEU A 77 -1.22 -2.39 -6.59
C LEU A 77 -1.26 -1.64 -7.92
N SER A 78 -1.50 -0.33 -7.88
CA SER A 78 -1.55 0.55 -9.05
C SER A 78 -0.20 0.64 -9.78
N ILE A 79 0.92 0.61 -9.05
CA ILE A 79 2.28 0.51 -9.59
C ILE A 79 2.50 -0.85 -10.28
N GLY A 80 2.02 -1.93 -9.66
CA GLY A 80 2.06 -3.27 -10.24
C GLY A 80 1.31 -3.37 -11.56
N LEU A 81 0.09 -2.83 -11.61
CA LEU A 81 -0.74 -2.77 -12.82
C LEU A 81 -0.04 -1.99 -13.94
N THR A 82 0.55 -0.83 -13.61
CA THR A 82 1.24 0.03 -14.59
C THR A 82 2.44 -0.66 -15.25
N ASN A 83 3.10 -1.56 -14.53
CA ASN A 83 4.27 -2.29 -15.02
C ASN A 83 3.95 -3.73 -15.48
N GLU A 84 2.66 -4.11 -15.58
CA GLU A 84 2.21 -5.45 -15.98
C GLU A 84 2.69 -6.57 -15.03
N LYS A 85 2.75 -6.28 -13.72
CA LYS A 85 3.33 -7.15 -12.67
C LYS A 85 2.31 -7.91 -11.82
N VAL A 86 1.09 -8.04 -12.33
CA VAL A 86 -0.13 -8.46 -11.60
C VAL A 86 -0.09 -9.91 -11.10
N ASN A 87 0.67 -10.79 -11.76
CA ASN A 87 0.71 -12.23 -11.46
C ASN A 87 2.01 -12.68 -10.75
N ILE A 88 2.79 -11.75 -10.20
CA ILE A 88 4.06 -12.10 -9.55
C ILE A 88 3.82 -12.55 -8.10
N VAL A 89 2.81 -12.00 -7.45
CA VAL A 89 2.42 -12.32 -6.08
C VAL A 89 0.96 -12.74 -6.08
N GLU A 90 0.71 -14.06 -6.10
CA GLU A 90 -0.66 -14.60 -6.19
C GLU A 90 -1.35 -14.65 -4.81
N SER A 91 -0.57 -14.83 -3.76
CA SER A 91 -1.04 -14.85 -2.37
C SER A 91 0.12 -14.53 -1.43
N ILE A 92 -0.19 -13.98 -0.26
CA ILE A 92 0.78 -13.81 0.82
C ILE A 92 0.40 -14.78 1.93
N SER A 93 1.27 -15.75 2.18
CA SER A 93 1.11 -16.72 3.26
C SER A 93 1.65 -16.14 4.57
N MET A 94 1.04 -16.48 5.70
CA MET A 94 1.56 -16.07 7.02
C MET A 94 2.97 -16.61 7.30
N THR A 95 3.36 -17.71 6.67
CA THR A 95 4.72 -18.29 6.75
C THR A 95 5.78 -17.46 6.03
N GLU A 96 5.39 -16.52 5.15
CA GLU A 96 6.32 -15.59 4.48
C GLU A 96 6.53 -14.29 5.28
N VAL A 97 5.76 -14.08 6.35
CA VAL A 97 5.73 -12.84 7.14
C VAL A 97 6.60 -12.93 8.38
N ASP A 98 6.82 -14.15 8.91
CA ASP A 98 7.79 -14.42 9.96
C ASP A 98 9.09 -14.92 9.33
N ASP A 99 9.95 -13.97 8.92
CA ASP A 99 11.31 -14.27 8.47
C ASP A 99 12.28 -14.54 9.63
N GLY A 100 11.77 -14.56 10.88
CA GLY A 100 12.55 -14.72 12.11
C GLY A 100 13.38 -13.50 12.49
N THR A 101 13.18 -12.35 11.82
CA THR A 101 13.89 -11.11 12.13
C THR A 101 13.23 -10.35 13.28
N ASN A 102 14.05 -9.62 14.03
CA ASN A 102 13.59 -8.72 15.09
C ASN A 102 13.52 -7.27 14.60
N ASP A 103 13.36 -7.08 13.28
CA ASP A 103 13.51 -5.79 12.65
C ASP A 103 12.51 -4.78 13.22
N SER A 104 13.02 -3.58 13.46
CA SER A 104 12.24 -2.45 13.96
C SER A 104 11.27 -1.97 12.88
N PHE A 105 10.21 -1.27 13.32
CA PHE A 105 9.30 -0.58 12.41
C PHE A 105 10.06 0.32 11.41
N VAL A 106 11.12 1.00 11.88
CA VAL A 106 11.93 1.91 11.07
C VAL A 106 12.69 1.17 9.96
N GLU A 107 13.24 -0.01 10.26
CA GLU A 107 13.95 -0.82 9.28
C GLU A 107 13.00 -1.29 8.18
N ILE A 108 11.88 -1.93 8.55
CA ILE A 108 10.89 -2.41 7.58
C ILE A 108 10.34 -1.25 6.74
N LEU A 109 10.03 -0.11 7.34
CA LEU A 109 9.56 1.08 6.62
C LEU A 109 10.60 1.55 5.59
N ASN A 110 11.89 1.57 5.94
CA ASN A 110 12.95 1.92 5.00
C ASN A 110 13.07 0.93 3.84
N GLU A 111 12.84 -0.37 4.09
CA GLU A 111 12.84 -1.36 3.02
C GLU A 111 11.65 -1.20 2.07
N VAL A 112 10.48 -0.81 2.58
CA VAL A 112 9.33 -0.45 1.74
C VAL A 112 9.66 0.79 0.90
N TYR A 113 10.24 1.83 1.50
CA TYR A 113 10.70 3.01 0.75
C TYR A 113 11.73 2.65 -0.32
N PHE A 114 12.71 1.81 0.01
CA PHE A 114 13.72 1.36 -0.94
C PHE A 114 13.07 0.63 -2.12
N SER A 115 12.29 -0.42 -1.85
CA SER A 115 11.62 -1.21 -2.88
C SER A 115 10.64 -0.38 -3.73
N ALA A 116 9.94 0.60 -3.14
CA ALA A 116 9.08 1.55 -3.83
C ALA A 116 9.81 2.47 -4.82
N ASN A 117 11.12 2.66 -4.68
CA ASN A 117 11.94 3.49 -5.57
C ASN A 117 12.80 2.67 -6.56
N PHE A 118 12.85 1.34 -6.41
CA PHE A 118 13.62 0.43 -7.27
C PHE A 118 12.76 -0.66 -7.94
N TYR A 119 11.45 -0.47 -8.03
CA TYR A 119 10.42 -1.41 -8.49
C TYR A 119 10.47 -1.78 -9.99
N ASP A 120 11.55 -1.46 -10.72
CA ASP A 120 11.64 -1.63 -12.18
C ASP A 120 11.60 -3.11 -12.63
N SER A 121 11.97 -4.05 -11.77
CA SER A 121 11.96 -5.49 -12.05
C SER A 121 10.79 -6.22 -11.40
N SER A 122 10.50 -7.44 -11.87
CA SER A 122 9.55 -8.33 -11.21
C SER A 122 9.95 -8.65 -9.76
N PHE A 123 11.25 -8.85 -9.54
CA PHE A 123 11.80 -9.12 -8.22
C PHE A 123 11.60 -7.94 -7.25
N THR A 124 11.96 -6.72 -7.67
CA THR A 124 11.84 -5.55 -6.81
C THR A 124 10.40 -5.14 -6.54
N TYR A 125 9.48 -5.42 -7.46
CA TYR A 125 8.05 -5.29 -7.20
C TYR A 125 7.54 -6.33 -6.19
N SER A 126 7.97 -7.59 -6.34
CA SER A 126 7.65 -8.63 -5.36
C SER A 126 8.15 -8.24 -3.97
N LEU A 127 9.37 -7.68 -3.88
CA LEU A 127 9.95 -7.19 -2.63
C LEU A 127 9.13 -6.05 -2.04
N LEU A 128 8.66 -5.10 -2.85
CA LEU A 128 7.75 -4.04 -2.40
C LEU A 128 6.48 -4.61 -1.78
N MET A 129 5.83 -5.55 -2.48
CA MET A 129 4.61 -6.18 -1.97
C MET A 129 4.89 -6.95 -0.68
N THR A 130 5.91 -7.81 -0.65
CA THR A 130 6.28 -8.55 0.57
C THR A 130 6.54 -7.61 1.75
N ASN A 131 7.38 -6.60 1.58
CA ASN A 131 7.76 -5.69 2.66
C ASN A 131 6.58 -4.84 3.14
N LEU A 132 5.69 -4.43 2.24
CA LEU A 132 4.47 -3.71 2.62
C LEU A 132 3.56 -4.58 3.49
N PHE A 133 3.41 -5.87 3.17
CA PHE A 133 2.61 -6.77 4.00
C PHE A 133 3.28 -7.13 5.32
N VAL A 134 4.60 -7.31 5.33
CA VAL A 134 5.38 -7.46 6.57
C VAL A 134 5.16 -6.25 7.47
N LEU A 135 5.19 -5.03 6.92
CA LEU A 135 4.88 -3.79 7.65
C LEU A 135 3.46 -3.83 8.26
N GLY A 136 2.45 -4.15 7.46
CA GLY A 136 1.06 -4.22 7.93
C GLY A 136 0.85 -5.24 9.06
N HIS A 137 1.49 -6.42 8.94
CA HIS A 137 1.44 -7.45 9.96
C HIS A 137 2.22 -7.06 11.22
N ARG A 138 3.38 -6.41 11.09
CA ARG A 138 4.17 -5.88 12.21
C ARG A 138 3.39 -4.82 13.00
N ILE A 139 2.61 -3.99 12.31
CA ILE A 139 1.69 -3.03 12.94
C ILE A 139 0.56 -3.74 13.71
N GLY A 140 0.20 -4.97 13.31
CA GLY A 140 -0.78 -5.81 13.99
C GLY A 140 -2.04 -6.12 13.16
N PHE A 141 -2.02 -5.88 11.84
CA PHE A 141 -3.17 -6.15 10.98
C PHE A 141 -3.21 -7.59 10.48
N THR A 142 -4.42 -8.13 10.40
CA THR A 142 -4.68 -9.40 9.72
C THR A 142 -5.00 -9.17 8.25
N ASN A 143 -4.79 -10.21 7.43
CA ASN A 143 -5.17 -10.18 6.01
C ASN A 143 -6.66 -9.87 5.80
N ASP A 144 -7.54 -10.33 6.69
CA ASP A 144 -8.98 -10.08 6.58
C ASP A 144 -9.34 -8.61 6.87
N GLN A 145 -8.65 -7.98 7.83
CA GLN A 145 -8.81 -6.54 8.10
C GLN A 145 -8.34 -5.70 6.92
N ILE A 146 -7.18 -6.05 6.35
CA ILE A 146 -6.62 -5.37 5.18
C ILE A 146 -7.58 -5.50 3.98
N GLU A 147 -8.02 -6.73 3.68
CA GLU A 147 -8.95 -6.99 2.55
C GLU A 147 -10.26 -6.21 2.71
N ALA A 148 -10.89 -6.28 3.89
CA ALA A 148 -12.15 -5.60 4.15
C ALA A 148 -12.02 -4.07 4.05
N GLN A 149 -10.97 -3.50 4.63
CA GLN A 149 -10.76 -2.05 4.62
C GLN A 149 -10.35 -1.54 3.23
N TYR A 150 -9.57 -2.33 2.47
CA TYR A 150 -9.24 -2.01 1.08
C TYR A 150 -10.52 -1.87 0.24
N PHE A 151 -11.43 -2.84 0.27
CA PHE A 151 -12.66 -2.77 -0.54
C PHE A 151 -13.58 -1.62 -0.10
N LYS A 152 -13.63 -1.31 1.19
CA LYS A 152 -14.36 -0.16 1.70
C LYS A 152 -13.77 1.15 1.17
N LYS A 153 -12.44 1.31 1.18
CA LYS A 153 -11.73 2.49 0.67
C LYS A 153 -11.85 2.62 -0.85
N ASN A 154 -11.73 1.50 -1.58
CA ASN A 154 -11.95 1.41 -3.02
C ASN A 154 -13.35 1.94 -3.41
N ALA A 155 -14.41 1.49 -2.72
CA ALA A 155 -15.78 1.94 -2.97
C ALA A 155 -15.98 3.44 -2.65
N VAL A 156 -15.32 3.97 -1.62
CA VAL A 156 -15.33 5.41 -1.32
C VAL A 156 -14.62 6.20 -2.42
N ASN A 157 -13.49 5.70 -2.92
CA ASN A 157 -12.74 6.36 -3.99
C ASN A 157 -13.53 6.39 -5.31
N PHE A 158 -14.26 5.33 -5.67
CA PHE A 158 -15.20 5.37 -6.80
C PHE A 158 -16.25 6.48 -6.63
N LYS A 159 -16.87 6.59 -5.45
CA LYS A 159 -17.86 7.66 -5.17
C LYS A 159 -17.24 9.05 -5.25
N ARG A 160 -15.98 9.22 -4.82
CA ARG A 160 -15.27 10.50 -4.96
C ARG A 160 -15.09 10.89 -6.43
N GLN A 161 -14.85 9.92 -7.32
CA GLN A 161 -14.78 10.18 -8.76
C GLN A 161 -16.15 10.47 -9.40
N GLU A 162 -17.28 10.10 -8.79
CA GLU A 162 -18.62 10.48 -9.27
C GLU A 162 -19.02 11.90 -8.85
N ALA A 163 -18.43 12.41 -7.77
CA ALA A 163 -18.77 13.70 -7.18
C ALA A 163 -17.92 14.89 -7.68
N ASP A 164 -17.14 14.71 -8.75
CA ASP A 164 -16.23 15.72 -9.33
C ASP A 164 -15.26 16.36 -8.31
N TYR A 165 -14.78 15.59 -7.34
CA TYR A 165 -13.67 16.01 -6.48
C TYR A 165 -12.34 16.10 -7.26
#